data_AF-A0A382G0J4-F1
#
_entry.id   AF-A0A382G0J4-F1
#
_cell.length_a   1.000
_cell.length_b   1.000
_cell.length_c   1.000
_cell.angle_alpha   90.00
_cell.angle_beta   90.00
_cell.angle_gamma   90.00
#
_symmetry.space_group_name_H-M   'P 1'
#
loop_
_entity.id
_entity.type
_entity.pdbx_description
1 polymer ?
#
loop_
_entity_poly.entity_id
_entity_poly.type
_entity_poly.pdbx_seq_one_letter_code
_entity_poly.pdbx_strand_id
1 'polypeptide(L)'
;MLYNSYMYLIPKYFNEHEIGQIEALAGKKNIQTSKIGPSVTDPDAETQTGNTDERIRQATNAWIEPNELPQNIHDKLWAGTVEAKQSCGWNYDIEYMEPGQYTIYEEKKDRFTGDFYTWHTDASAQVYDNGMQRKISTCIQLSDPDDYEGGWFEWIESEPVFNRIKLSDGYLKIDD
;
A
#
# COMPACT_ATOMS: atom_id res chain seq x y z
N MET A 1 -21.33 2.58 0.42
CA MET A 1 -21.36 2.72 1.89
C MET A 1 -20.46 3.91 2.23
N LEU A 2 -20.94 4.79 3.11
CA LEU A 2 -20.12 5.85 3.68
C LEU A 2 -19.63 5.33 5.04
N TYR A 3 -18.31 5.30 5.24
CA TYR A 3 -17.72 4.92 6.52
C TYR A 3 -17.33 6.19 7.28
N ASN A 4 -17.33 6.11 8.61
CA ASN A 4 -16.90 7.24 9.44
C ASN A 4 -15.38 7.49 9.37
N SER A 5 -14.62 6.44 9.06
CA SER A 5 -13.17 6.49 8.91
C SER A 5 -12.74 5.57 7.76
N TYR A 6 -11.88 6.07 6.88
CA TYR A 6 -11.28 5.31 5.77
C TYR A 6 -9.85 4.85 6.08
N MET A 7 -9.27 5.32 7.18
CA MET A 7 -7.94 4.97 7.65
C MET A 7 -7.95 4.71 9.16
N TYR A 8 -7.12 3.77 9.61
CA TYR A 8 -6.88 3.46 11.01
C TYR A 8 -5.38 3.32 11.24
N LEU A 9 -4.84 4.01 12.24
CA LEU A 9 -3.41 3.99 12.56
C LEU A 9 -3.20 3.36 13.94
N ILE A 10 -2.29 2.38 14.01
CA ILE A 10 -1.89 1.75 15.26
C ILE A 10 -0.43 2.11 15.55
N PRO A 11 -0.17 3.15 16.37
CA PRO A 11 1.19 3.60 16.64
C PRO A 11 1.96 2.56 17.45
N LYS A 12 3.24 2.36 17.12
CA LYS A 12 4.15 1.44 17.83
C LYS A 12 3.59 0.01 17.95
N TYR A 13 2.90 -0.45 16.90
CA TYR A 13 2.28 -1.78 16.92
C TYR A 13 3.30 -2.90 17.00
N PHE A 14 4.39 -2.81 16.24
CA PHE A 14 5.54 -3.72 16.30
C PHE A 14 6.66 -3.14 17.16
N ASN A 15 7.33 -4.02 17.92
CA ASN A 15 8.55 -3.66 18.63
C ASN A 15 9.80 -3.94 17.76
N GLU A 16 10.96 -3.44 18.18
CA GLU A 16 12.23 -3.59 17.45
C GLU A 16 12.59 -5.06 17.15
N HIS A 17 12.31 -5.99 18.08
CA HIS A 17 12.59 -7.40 17.88
C HIS A 17 11.73 -7.98 16.74
N GLU A 18 10.44 -7.65 16.71
CA GLU A 18 9.52 -8.08 15.66
C GLU A 18 9.85 -7.44 14.31
N ILE A 19 10.23 -6.16 14.28
CA ILE A 19 10.71 -5.48 13.07
C ILE A 19 11.94 -6.21 12.53
N GLY A 20 12.91 -6.52 13.39
CA GLY A 20 14.11 -7.27 13.00
C GLY A 20 13.81 -8.68 12.46
N GLN A 21 12.73 -9.33 12.90
CA GLN A 21 12.28 -10.60 12.30
C GLN A 21 11.81 -10.41 10.85
N ILE A 22 11.05 -9.34 10.58
CA ILE A 22 10.55 -9.01 9.24
C ILE A 22 11.72 -8.67 8.32
N GLU A 23 12.63 -7.81 8.76
CA GLU A 23 13.81 -7.42 7.99
C GLU A 23 14.75 -8.60 7.70
N ALA A 24 14.98 -9.47 8.70
CA ALA A 24 15.80 -10.67 8.51
C ALA A 24 15.18 -11.66 7.52
N LEU A 25 13.85 -11.71 7.43
CA LEU A 25 13.15 -12.49 6.40
C LEU A 25 13.28 -11.82 5.03
N ALA A 26 13.03 -10.51 4.95
CA ALA A 26 13.14 -9.74 3.72
C ALA A 26 14.56 -9.79 3.12
N GLY A 27 15.60 -9.74 3.95
CA GLY A 27 17.00 -9.85 3.52
C GLY A 27 17.39 -11.19 2.89
N LYS A 28 16.53 -12.22 3.02
CA LYS A 28 16.71 -13.53 2.35
C LYS A 28 15.97 -13.60 1.01
N LYS A 29 15.15 -12.60 0.69
CA LYS A 29 14.35 -12.56 -0.53
C LYS A 29 15.13 -11.98 -1.69
N ASN A 30 14.68 -12.35 -2.89
CA ASN A 30 15.19 -11.73 -4.10
C ASN A 30 14.58 -10.33 -4.25
N ILE A 31 15.41 -9.31 -4.07
CA ILE A 31 15.02 -7.92 -4.31
C ILE A 31 14.99 -7.69 -5.82
N GLN A 32 13.93 -7.07 -6.30
CA GLN A 32 13.74 -6.75 -7.72
C GLN A 32 13.21 -5.32 -7.87
N THR A 33 13.34 -4.76 -9.08
CA THR A 33 12.72 -3.47 -9.40
C THR A 33 11.20 -3.57 -9.27
N SER A 34 10.61 -2.59 -8.58
CA SER A 34 9.16 -2.52 -8.43
C SER A 34 8.48 -2.30 -9.78
N LYS A 35 7.32 -2.93 -9.97
CA LYS A 35 6.52 -2.83 -11.19
C LYS A 35 5.20 -2.11 -10.92
N ILE A 36 4.63 -1.56 -11.98
CA ILE A 36 3.25 -1.07 -12.02
C ILE A 36 2.35 -2.11 -12.70
N GLY A 37 1.03 -1.97 -12.52
CA GLY A 37 0.06 -2.83 -13.22
C GLY A 37 0.25 -2.79 -14.74
N PRO A 38 -0.20 -3.83 -15.47
CA PRO A 38 -0.06 -3.89 -16.92
C PRO A 38 -0.76 -2.69 -17.56
N SER A 39 -0.04 -1.94 -18.40
CA SER A 39 -0.56 -0.72 -19.05
C SER A 39 -1.51 -1.03 -20.21
N VAL A 40 -1.38 -2.21 -20.82
CA VAL A 40 -2.25 -2.73 -21.89
C VAL A 40 -2.34 -4.23 -21.73
N THR A 41 -3.56 -4.77 -21.61
CA THR A 41 -3.81 -6.21 -21.76
C THR A 41 -3.69 -6.56 -23.25
N ASP A 42 -2.51 -7.00 -23.68
CA ASP A 42 -2.35 -7.65 -24.98
C ASP A 42 -2.85 -9.11 -24.85
N PRO A 43 -3.95 -9.49 -25.55
CA PRO A 43 -4.49 -10.84 -25.47
C PRO A 43 -3.57 -11.91 -26.07
N ASP A 44 -2.57 -11.52 -26.87
CA ASP A 44 -1.63 -12.44 -27.53
C ASP A 44 -0.25 -12.50 -26.82
N ALA A 45 -0.05 -11.71 -25.76
CA ALA A 45 1.20 -11.75 -24.99
C ALA A 45 1.31 -13.04 -24.18
N GLU A 46 2.45 -13.74 -24.30
CA GLU A 46 2.73 -14.97 -23.55
C GLU A 46 2.67 -14.79 -22.02
N THR A 47 2.92 -13.57 -21.52
CA THR A 47 2.72 -13.19 -20.13
C THR A 47 2.38 -11.70 -20.00
N GLN A 48 1.28 -11.40 -19.28
CA GLN A 48 0.96 -10.02 -18.87
C GLN A 48 1.80 -9.63 -17.65
N THR A 49 3.09 -9.36 -17.86
CA THR A 49 3.96 -8.90 -16.77
C THR A 49 3.74 -7.41 -16.48
N GLY A 50 3.89 -7.02 -15.20
CA GLY A 50 3.84 -5.61 -14.81
C GLY A 50 4.89 -4.78 -15.55
N ASN A 51 4.55 -3.52 -15.83
CA ASN A 51 5.41 -2.59 -16.56
C ASN A 51 6.37 -1.86 -15.60
N THR A 52 7.46 -1.32 -16.11
CA THR A 52 8.39 -0.44 -15.38
C THR A 52 8.34 0.95 -16.02
N ASP A 53 7.64 1.88 -15.38
CA ASP A 53 7.65 3.30 -15.77
C ASP A 53 8.18 4.13 -14.60
N GLU A 54 9.44 4.58 -14.73
CA GLU A 54 10.14 5.36 -13.70
C GLU A 54 9.49 6.72 -13.42
N ARG A 55 8.57 7.19 -14.28
CA ARG A 55 7.81 8.43 -14.01
C ARG A 55 6.65 8.19 -13.04
N ILE A 56 6.22 6.94 -12.90
CA ILE A 56 5.11 6.52 -12.06
C ILE A 56 5.64 5.89 -10.77
N ARG A 57 6.60 4.96 -10.87
CA ARG A 57 7.17 4.26 -9.72
C ARG A 57 8.68 4.10 -9.84
N GLN A 58 9.38 4.44 -8.77
CA GLN A 58 10.79 4.14 -8.54
C GLN A 58 10.90 3.55 -7.14
N ALA A 59 11.28 2.28 -7.05
CA ALA A 59 11.54 1.56 -5.80
C ALA A 59 12.07 0.16 -6.13
N THR A 60 12.64 -0.51 -5.14
CA THR A 60 12.83 -1.96 -5.20
C THR A 60 11.86 -2.66 -4.24
N ASN A 61 11.48 -3.90 -4.56
CA ASN A 61 10.64 -4.68 -3.68
C ASN A 61 11.05 -6.15 -3.62
N ALA A 62 10.60 -6.80 -2.56
CA ALA A 62 10.64 -8.24 -2.38
C ALA A 62 9.25 -8.72 -1.94
N TRP A 63 8.90 -9.93 -2.35
CA TRP A 63 7.63 -10.56 -1.99
C TRP A 63 7.85 -11.57 -0.88
N ILE A 64 6.96 -11.53 0.12
CA ILE A 64 6.94 -12.42 1.27
C ILE A 64 5.59 -13.11 1.29
N GLU A 65 5.58 -14.42 1.09
CA GLU A 65 4.34 -15.19 1.16
C GLU A 65 3.86 -15.25 2.63
N PRO A 66 2.54 -15.24 2.89
CA PRO A 66 2.02 -15.23 4.27
C PRO A 66 2.51 -16.40 5.12
N ASN A 67 2.72 -17.56 4.50
CA ASN A 67 3.23 -18.77 5.15
C ASN A 67 4.74 -18.73 5.47
N GLU A 68 5.46 -17.72 4.99
CA GLU A 68 6.89 -17.53 5.26
C GLU A 68 7.13 -16.60 6.45
N LEU A 69 6.10 -15.83 6.84
CA LEU A 69 6.16 -14.99 8.02
C LEU A 69 6.28 -15.86 9.29
N PRO A 70 7.09 -15.44 10.28
CA PRO A 70 7.02 -16.03 11.61
C PRO A 70 5.58 -15.97 12.14
N GLN A 71 5.09 -17.05 12.75
CA GLN A 71 3.69 -17.16 13.18
C GLN A 71 3.25 -15.98 14.05
N ASN A 72 4.11 -15.52 14.95
CA ASN A 72 3.81 -14.35 15.80
C ASN A 72 3.60 -13.06 14.99
N ILE A 73 4.33 -12.87 13.89
CA ILE A 73 4.20 -11.70 13.00
C ILE A 73 2.92 -11.83 12.17
N HIS A 74 2.67 -13.01 11.60
CA HIS A 74 1.46 -13.29 10.84
C HIS A 74 0.19 -13.05 11.68
N ASP A 75 0.13 -13.63 12.88
CA ASP A 75 -1.03 -13.49 13.77
C ASP A 75 -1.25 -12.05 14.22
N LYS A 76 -0.15 -11.33 14.46
CA LYS A 76 -0.20 -9.92 14.84
C LYS A 76 -0.68 -9.03 13.69
N LEU A 77 -0.19 -9.25 12.47
CA LEU A 77 -0.71 -8.58 11.26
C LEU A 77 -2.22 -8.80 11.07
N TRP A 78 -2.65 -10.05 11.23
CA TRP A 78 -4.06 -10.41 11.14
C TRP A 78 -4.89 -9.73 12.23
N ALA A 79 -4.43 -9.78 13.49
CA ALA A 79 -5.10 -9.16 14.62
C ALA A 79 -5.25 -7.64 14.43
N GLY A 80 -4.21 -6.93 13.98
CA GLY A 80 -4.27 -5.49 13.71
C GLY A 80 -5.25 -5.15 12.59
N THR A 81 -5.32 -5.98 11.55
CA THR A 81 -6.29 -5.82 10.45
C THR A 81 -7.73 -6.01 10.95
N VAL A 82 -7.97 -7.00 11.81
CA VAL A 82 -9.28 -7.25 12.44
C VAL A 82 -9.66 -6.10 13.39
N GLU A 83 -8.71 -5.58 14.17
CA GLU A 83 -8.92 -4.43 15.06
C GLU A 83 -9.33 -3.19 14.27
N ALA A 84 -8.61 -2.87 13.18
CA ALA A 84 -8.94 -1.75 12.30
C ALA A 84 -10.33 -1.90 11.67
N LYS A 85 -10.63 -3.11 11.16
CA LYS A 85 -11.93 -3.45 10.60
C LYS A 85 -13.07 -3.19 11.60
N GLN A 86 -12.92 -3.65 12.84
CA GLN A 86 -13.94 -3.48 13.88
C GLN A 86 -14.08 -2.02 14.31
N SER A 87 -12.95 -1.35 14.56
CA SER A 87 -12.92 0.03 15.06
C SER A 87 -13.51 1.03 14.07
N CYS A 88 -13.31 0.81 12.78
CA CYS A 88 -13.85 1.67 11.73
C CYS A 88 -15.24 1.25 11.23
N GLY A 89 -15.79 0.14 11.73
CA GLY A 89 -17.06 -0.40 11.25
C GLY A 89 -17.01 -0.86 9.79
N TRP A 90 -15.84 -1.33 9.33
CA TRP A 90 -15.68 -1.86 7.98
C TRP A 90 -16.34 -3.25 7.90
N ASN A 91 -17.52 -3.30 7.29
CA ASN A 91 -18.36 -4.50 7.24
C ASN A 91 -17.95 -5.46 6.11
N TYR A 92 -16.65 -5.76 5.99
CA TYR A 92 -16.11 -6.69 5.01
C TYR A 92 -15.93 -8.08 5.59
N ASP A 93 -16.18 -9.12 4.79
CA ASP A 93 -15.68 -10.46 5.11
C ASP A 93 -14.23 -10.58 4.61
N ILE A 94 -13.32 -11.01 5.50
CA ILE A 94 -11.89 -11.12 5.21
C ILE A 94 -11.45 -12.54 5.50
N GLU A 95 -10.93 -13.21 4.47
CA GLU A 95 -10.61 -14.64 4.54
C GLU A 95 -9.14 -14.93 4.22
N TYR A 96 -8.44 -13.97 3.61
CA TYR A 96 -7.12 -14.19 3.03
C TYR A 96 -6.23 -12.95 3.17
N MET A 97 -4.94 -13.20 3.38
CA MET A 97 -3.87 -12.20 3.35
C MET A 97 -3.04 -12.41 2.09
N GLU A 98 -2.93 -11.38 1.26
CA GLU A 98 -2.08 -11.42 0.07
C GLU A 98 -0.59 -11.45 0.43
N PRO A 99 0.29 -11.88 -0.49
CA PRO A 99 1.73 -11.79 -0.28
C PRO A 99 2.16 -10.36 0.06
N GLY A 100 2.93 -10.22 1.13
CA GLY A 100 3.44 -8.95 1.60
C GLY A 100 4.48 -8.39 0.63
N GLN A 101 4.37 -7.10 0.31
CA GLN A 101 5.36 -6.40 -0.49
C GLN A 101 6.29 -5.60 0.43
N TYR A 102 7.50 -6.11 0.64
CA TYR A 102 8.57 -5.37 1.29
C TYR A 102 9.17 -4.39 0.29
N THR A 103 8.95 -3.09 0.49
CA THR A 103 9.39 -2.05 -0.45
C THR A 103 10.50 -1.22 0.16
N ILE A 104 11.57 -0.98 -0.61
CA ILE A 104 12.67 -0.10 -0.24
C ILE A 104 12.64 1.11 -1.17
N TYR A 105 12.59 2.29 -0.58
CA TYR A 105 12.75 3.58 -1.24
C TYR A 105 14.11 4.15 -0.86
N GLU A 106 14.95 4.44 -1.86
CA GLU A 106 16.28 5.00 -1.64
C GLU A 106 16.39 6.45 -2.11
N GLU A 107 17.23 7.22 -1.44
CA GLU A 107 17.75 8.49 -1.97
C GLU A 107 18.63 8.19 -3.19
N LYS A 108 18.39 8.88 -4.31
CA LYS A 108 19.19 8.77 -5.54
C LYS A 108 19.95 10.06 -5.78
N LYS A 109 21.22 10.10 -5.33
CA LYS A 109 22.09 11.30 -5.40
C LYS A 109 22.39 11.79 -6.81
N ASP A 110 22.22 10.92 -7.80
CA ASP A 110 22.38 11.19 -9.22
C ASP A 110 21.10 11.67 -9.91
N ARG A 111 19.97 11.74 -9.18
CA ARG A 111 18.66 12.13 -9.71
C ARG A 111 18.12 13.37 -8.99
N PHE A 112 17.15 14.02 -9.62
CA PHE A 112 16.46 15.18 -9.03
C PHE A 112 15.50 14.78 -7.91
N THR A 113 15.00 13.54 -7.93
CA THR A 113 14.10 12.96 -6.93
C THR A 113 14.70 11.66 -6.40
N GLY A 114 14.44 11.33 -5.13
CA GLY A 114 14.59 9.97 -4.64
C GLY A 114 13.55 9.03 -5.25
N ASP A 115 13.54 7.79 -4.78
CA ASP A 115 12.52 6.81 -5.14
C ASP A 115 11.12 7.27 -4.67
N PHE A 116 10.06 6.97 -5.43
CA PHE A 116 8.68 7.38 -5.13
C PHE A 116 7.64 6.46 -5.79
N TYR A 117 6.37 6.64 -5.41
CA TYR A 117 5.24 6.09 -6.16
C TYR A 117 4.13 7.14 -6.29
N THR A 118 3.71 7.46 -7.51
CA THR A 118 2.67 8.48 -7.74
C THR A 118 1.29 8.02 -7.27
N TRP A 119 0.34 8.95 -7.18
CA TRP A 119 -1.07 8.69 -6.91
C TRP A 119 -1.62 7.50 -7.69
N HIS A 120 -2.17 6.51 -6.99
CA HIS A 120 -2.74 5.30 -7.56
C HIS A 120 -3.79 4.69 -6.62
N THR A 121 -4.50 3.67 -7.11
CA THR A 121 -5.41 2.85 -6.30
C THR A 121 -4.83 1.45 -6.15
N ASP A 122 -4.86 0.92 -4.93
CA ASP A 122 -4.30 -0.40 -4.61
C ASP A 122 -5.08 -1.57 -5.22
N ALA A 123 -6.39 -1.42 -5.35
CA ALA A 123 -7.28 -2.43 -5.87
C ALA A 123 -7.89 -1.98 -7.20
N SER A 124 -8.03 -2.93 -8.13
CA SER A 124 -8.78 -2.71 -9.37
C SER A 124 -10.27 -3.02 -9.18
N ALA A 125 -11.09 -2.60 -10.14
CA ALA A 125 -12.50 -2.99 -10.19
C ALA A 125 -12.69 -4.48 -10.52
N GLN A 126 -11.66 -5.16 -11.03
CA GLN A 126 -11.72 -6.57 -11.39
C GLN A 126 -11.52 -7.45 -10.15
N VAL A 127 -12.30 -8.53 -10.10
CA VAL A 127 -12.15 -9.61 -9.13
C VAL A 127 -11.02 -10.51 -9.62
N TYR A 128 -10.21 -11.03 -8.70
CA TYR A 128 -9.15 -11.98 -9.03
C TYR A 128 -9.75 -13.30 -9.54
N ASP A 129 -8.96 -14.11 -10.24
CA ASP A 129 -9.40 -15.39 -10.82
C ASP A 129 -9.94 -16.37 -9.76
N ASN A 130 -9.50 -16.23 -8.51
CA ASN A 130 -9.98 -17.02 -7.37
C ASN A 130 -11.30 -16.50 -6.76
N GLY A 131 -11.94 -15.49 -7.36
CA GLY A 131 -13.18 -14.88 -6.87
C GLY A 131 -13.00 -13.87 -5.74
N MET A 132 -11.76 -13.61 -5.31
CA MET A 132 -11.45 -12.67 -4.22
C MET A 132 -11.20 -11.25 -4.75
N GLN A 133 -11.29 -10.26 -3.85
CA GLN A 133 -10.92 -8.87 -4.15
C GLN A 133 -10.33 -8.22 -2.90
N ARG A 134 -9.22 -7.49 -3.04
CA ARG A 134 -8.64 -6.71 -1.94
C ARG A 134 -9.64 -5.69 -1.40
N LYS A 135 -9.92 -5.74 -0.09
CA LYS A 135 -10.82 -4.82 0.61
C LYS A 135 -10.10 -3.87 1.58
N ILE A 136 -9.01 -4.34 2.18
CA ILE A 136 -8.21 -3.58 3.14
C ILE A 136 -6.75 -3.68 2.69
N SER A 137 -6.08 -2.53 2.62
CA SER A 137 -4.64 -2.43 2.46
C SER A 137 -4.01 -2.12 3.81
N THR A 138 -2.99 -2.89 4.17
CA THR A 138 -2.21 -2.67 5.40
C THR A 138 -0.80 -2.26 5.00
N CYS A 139 -0.33 -1.15 5.54
CA CYS A 139 1.05 -0.68 5.39
C CYS A 139 1.73 -0.70 6.77
N ILE A 140 2.97 -1.18 6.82
CA ILE A 140 3.81 -1.09 8.02
C ILE A 140 5.01 -0.22 7.67
N GLN A 141 5.20 0.84 8.45
CA GLN A 141 6.44 1.60 8.42
C GLN A 141 7.48 0.86 9.27
N LEU A 142 8.55 0.37 8.64
CA LEU A 142 9.63 -0.37 9.31
C LEU A 142 10.80 0.53 9.69
N SER A 143 11.08 1.57 8.90
CA SER A 143 12.12 2.57 9.18
C SER A 143 11.70 3.56 10.25
N ASP A 144 12.64 3.98 11.09
CA ASP A 144 12.39 5.08 12.02
C ASP A 144 12.17 6.37 11.22
N PRO A 145 11.19 7.23 11.57
CA PRO A 145 11.01 8.52 10.92
C PRO A 145 12.25 9.43 10.97
N ASP A 146 13.18 9.22 11.91
CA ASP A 146 14.44 9.96 11.99
C ASP A 146 15.51 9.44 11.01
N ASP A 147 15.31 8.27 10.40
CA ASP A 147 16.28 7.65 9.45
C ASP A 147 16.14 8.18 8.01
N TYR A 148 15.07 8.93 7.71
CA TYR A 148 14.81 9.42 6.36
C TYR A 148 14.14 10.80 6.37
N GLU A 149 14.39 11.59 5.32
CA GLU A 149 13.70 12.86 5.08
C GLU A 149 12.79 12.74 3.85
N GLY A 150 11.59 13.32 3.92
CA GLY A 150 10.58 13.22 2.86
C GLY A 150 9.76 11.93 2.94
N GLY A 151 9.34 11.38 1.80
CA GLY A 151 8.63 10.09 1.74
C GLY A 151 7.26 10.07 2.41
N TRP A 152 6.53 11.19 2.36
CA TRP A 152 5.21 11.32 2.98
C TRP A 152 4.25 10.24 2.46
N PHE A 153 3.58 9.55 3.39
CA PHE A 153 2.44 8.70 3.05
C PHE A 153 1.19 9.57 2.95
N GLU A 154 0.73 9.80 1.73
CA GLU A 154 -0.45 10.61 1.45
C GLU A 154 -1.60 9.73 0.95
N TRP A 155 -2.82 10.05 1.34
CA TRP A 155 -4.03 9.42 0.81
C TRP A 155 -5.09 10.50 0.52
N ILE A 156 -6.01 10.19 -0.39
CA ILE A 156 -7.11 11.07 -0.75
C ILE A 156 -8.45 10.41 -0.47
N GLU A 157 -9.29 11.10 0.29
CA GLU A 157 -10.69 10.73 0.46
C GLU A 157 -11.51 11.43 -0.63
N SER A 158 -12.14 10.66 -1.51
CA SER A 158 -12.87 11.23 -2.65
C SER A 158 -14.09 12.06 -2.22
N GLU A 159 -14.77 11.67 -1.13
CA GLU A 159 -16.05 12.27 -0.74
C GLU A 159 -15.91 13.64 -0.07
N PRO A 160 -15.03 13.86 0.93
CA PRO A 160 -14.85 15.17 1.56
C PRO A 160 -14.33 16.25 0.61
N VAL A 161 -13.61 15.87 -0.45
CA VAL A 161 -13.03 16.80 -1.42
C VAL A 161 -14.10 17.33 -2.37
N PHE A 162 -14.97 16.48 -2.92
CA PHE A 162 -16.02 16.91 -3.85
C PHE A 162 -17.23 17.55 -3.13
N ASN A 163 -17.53 17.16 -1.89
CA ASN A 163 -18.60 17.79 -1.10
C ASN A 163 -18.30 19.23 -0.68
N ARG A 164 -17.02 19.63 -0.66
CA ARG A 164 -16.59 21.02 -0.44
C ARG A 164 -16.66 21.86 -1.71
N ILE A 165 -16.79 21.25 -2.89
CA ILE A 165 -17.00 21.97 -4.14
C ILE A 165 -18.46 22.40 -4.20
N LYS A 166 -18.74 23.60 -3.70
CA LYS A 166 -20.02 24.26 -3.93
C LYS A 166 -19.99 24.94 -5.29
N LEU A 167 -21.01 24.70 -6.11
CA LEU A 167 -21.31 25.56 -7.25
C LEU A 167 -21.72 26.94 -6.71
N SER A 168 -20.76 27.85 -6.60
CA SER A 168 -21.04 29.27 -6.42
C SER A 168 -20.92 29.96 -7.78
N ASP A 169 -22.06 30.44 -8.30
CA ASP A 169 -22.20 31.38 -9.42
C ASP A 169 -21.16 31.27 -10.55
N GLY A 170 -21.00 30.07 -11.11
CA GLY A 170 -20.24 29.86 -12.35
C GLY A 170 -18.72 29.77 -12.23
N TYR A 171 -18.16 29.75 -11.01
CA TYR A 171 -16.71 29.53 -10.81
C TYR A 171 -16.43 28.55 -9.67
N LEU A 172 -15.53 27.59 -9.91
CA LEU A 172 -14.96 26.73 -8.87
C LEU A 172 -14.06 27.58 -7.95
N LYS A 173 -14.41 27.66 -6.67
CA LYS A 173 -13.50 28.09 -5.61
C LYS A 173 -13.27 26.92 -4.65
N ILE A 174 -12.03 26.77 -4.20
CA ILE A 174 -11.67 25.92 -3.06
C ILE A 174 -11.67 26.87 -1.86
N ASP A 175 -12.52 26.61 -0.87
CA ASP A 175 -12.54 27.41 0.37
C ASP A 175 -11.28 27.11 1.20
N ASP A 176 -10.73 28.16 1.83
CA ASP A 176 -9.54 28.13 2.70
C ASP A 176 -9.70 27.22 3.93
#